data_AF-J1Q0T2-F1
#
_entry.id   AF-J1Q0T2-F1
#
_cell.length_a   1.000
_cell.length_b   1.000
_cell.length_c   1.000
_cell.angle_alpha   90.00
_cell.angle_beta   90.00
_cell.angle_gamma   90.00
#
_symmetry.space_group_name_H-M   'P 1'
#
loop_
_entity.id
_entity.type
_entity.pdbx_description
1 polymer ?
#
loop_
_entity_poly.entity_id
_entity_poly.type
_entity_poly.pdbx_seq_one_letter_code
_entity_poly.pdbx_strand_id
1 'polypeptide(L)'
;MKNPAFKLILVNCIMSLAAYAATPRPEPVQPIKPAVITEPEKVELGKKLFFDPRLSMSGIISCNTCHNLSLGGTDNLKTSIGHKWQAGPVNSPTVFNSSLSIAQFWDGRAANLKEQAAGPIQAEVEMAMPHTLAVDVIKSIPGYVDIMQQVYGSPEVNLDRITDAIAAFEETLVTPNSKLHT
;
A
#
# COMPACT_ATOMS: atom_id res chain seq x y z
N MET A 1 -42.37 -54.71 -62.33
CA MET A 1 -41.49 -54.92 -61.16
C MET A 1 -40.48 -53.78 -61.15
N LYS A 2 -40.45 -52.99 -60.07
CA LYS A 2 -39.91 -51.61 -60.03
C LYS A 2 -38.42 -51.59 -59.66
N ASN A 3 -37.68 -50.73 -60.36
CA ASN A 3 -36.23 -50.48 -60.30
C ASN A 3 -35.79 -49.90 -58.92
N PRO A 4 -34.62 -50.25 -58.36
CA PRO A 4 -34.18 -49.69 -57.09
C PRO A 4 -33.48 -48.34 -57.31
N ALA A 5 -33.99 -47.30 -56.64
CA ALA A 5 -33.40 -45.97 -56.65
C ALA A 5 -32.18 -45.92 -55.71
N PHE A 6 -31.06 -45.48 -56.27
CA PHE A 6 -29.81 -45.13 -55.61
C PHE A 6 -30.06 -44.00 -54.59
N LYS A 7 -29.89 -44.27 -53.29
CA LYS A 7 -29.91 -43.22 -52.26
C LYS A 7 -28.48 -42.89 -51.85
N LEU A 8 -28.03 -41.73 -52.31
CA LEU A 8 -26.78 -41.08 -51.95
C LEU A 8 -26.82 -40.69 -50.46
N ILE A 9 -25.95 -41.25 -49.63
CA ILE A 9 -25.79 -40.85 -48.23
C ILE A 9 -24.74 -39.73 -48.18
N LEU A 10 -25.18 -38.50 -47.96
CA LEU A 10 -24.28 -37.38 -47.63
C LEU A 10 -23.89 -37.48 -46.15
N VAL A 11 -22.62 -37.78 -45.86
CA VAL A 11 -22.04 -37.68 -44.53
C VAL A 11 -21.61 -36.24 -44.30
N ASN A 12 -22.41 -35.48 -43.54
CA ASN A 12 -22.00 -34.16 -43.06
C ASN A 12 -21.01 -34.33 -41.91
N CYS A 13 -19.72 -34.18 -42.20
CA CYS A 13 -18.67 -34.12 -41.19
C CYS A 13 -18.65 -32.72 -40.58
N ILE A 14 -19.29 -32.55 -39.43
CA ILE A 14 -19.19 -31.32 -38.62
C ILE A 14 -17.81 -31.34 -37.97
N MET A 15 -16.84 -30.66 -38.57
CA MET A 15 -15.57 -30.35 -37.91
C MET A 15 -15.86 -29.30 -36.83
N SER A 16 -16.04 -29.75 -35.59
CA SER A 16 -16.01 -28.88 -34.42
C SER A 16 -14.59 -28.32 -34.28
N LEU A 17 -14.36 -27.09 -34.75
CA LEU A 17 -13.21 -26.31 -34.30
C LEU A 17 -13.41 -26.01 -32.81
N ALA A 18 -12.89 -26.90 -31.96
CA ALA A 18 -12.59 -26.52 -30.59
C ALA A 18 -11.47 -25.48 -30.67
N ALA A 19 -11.85 -24.20 -30.63
CA ALA A 19 -10.92 -23.13 -30.39
C ALA A 19 -10.27 -23.41 -29.03
N TYR A 20 -9.05 -23.94 -29.06
CA TYR A 20 -8.22 -24.06 -27.88
C TYR A 20 -7.91 -22.64 -27.45
N ALA A 21 -8.72 -22.08 -26.55
CA ALA A 21 -8.40 -20.82 -25.90
C ALA A 21 -7.04 -21.05 -25.23
N ALA A 22 -6.01 -20.40 -25.74
CA ALA A 22 -4.67 -20.51 -25.19
C ALA A 22 -4.75 -20.06 -23.73
N THR A 23 -4.56 -21.00 -22.80
CA THR A 23 -4.43 -20.68 -21.38
C THR A 23 -3.25 -19.73 -21.25
N PRO A 24 -3.41 -18.54 -20.64
CA PRO A 24 -2.31 -17.61 -20.45
C PRO A 24 -1.18 -18.36 -19.75
N ARG A 25 0.03 -18.33 -20.33
CA ARG A 25 1.21 -18.85 -19.64
C ARG A 25 1.42 -17.99 -18.39
N PRO A 26 1.83 -18.57 -17.26
CA PRO A 26 2.15 -17.80 -16.07
C PRO A 26 3.35 -16.91 -16.36
N GLU A 27 3.09 -15.64 -16.67
CA GLU A 27 4.14 -14.64 -16.88
C GLU A 27 4.80 -14.30 -15.53
N PRO A 28 6.12 -14.08 -15.48
CA PRO A 28 6.82 -13.74 -14.23
C PRO A 28 6.34 -12.44 -13.58
N VAL A 29 5.72 -11.54 -14.36
CA VAL A 29 5.17 -10.27 -13.88
C VAL A 29 3.67 -10.27 -14.08
N GLN A 30 2.93 -9.87 -13.04
CA GLN A 30 1.47 -9.82 -13.04
C GLN A 30 0.99 -8.37 -12.93
N PRO A 31 -0.14 -8.02 -13.58
CA PRO A 31 -0.74 -6.70 -13.40
C PRO A 31 -1.07 -6.37 -11.95
N ILE A 32 -0.75 -5.16 -11.52
CA ILE A 32 -1.17 -4.62 -10.22
C ILE A 32 -2.66 -4.33 -10.29
N LYS A 33 -3.43 -4.98 -9.40
CA LYS A 33 -4.87 -4.73 -9.26
C LYS A 33 -5.11 -3.44 -8.47
N PRO A 34 -6.21 -2.71 -8.73
CA PRO A 34 -6.62 -1.61 -7.86
C PRO A 34 -6.82 -2.09 -6.42
N ALA A 35 -6.50 -1.24 -5.45
CA ALA A 35 -6.71 -1.54 -4.04
C ALA A 35 -8.20 -1.75 -3.75
N VAL A 36 -8.50 -2.77 -2.93
CA VAL A 36 -9.85 -3.01 -2.43
C VAL A 36 -9.95 -2.41 -1.03
N ILE A 37 -10.75 -1.36 -0.88
CA ILE A 37 -10.89 -0.66 0.40
C ILE A 37 -12.05 -1.28 1.17
N THR A 38 -11.74 -2.05 2.20
CA THR A 38 -12.73 -2.68 3.10
C THR A 38 -13.01 -1.87 4.37
N GLU A 39 -12.04 -1.06 4.81
CA GLU A 39 -12.10 -0.26 6.04
C GLU A 39 -11.86 1.24 5.73
N PRO A 40 -12.79 1.93 5.05
CA PRO A 40 -12.56 3.29 4.56
C PRO A 40 -12.27 4.30 5.69
N GLU A 41 -12.88 4.13 6.86
CA GLU A 41 -12.63 5.02 8.01
C GLU A 41 -11.21 4.85 8.57
N LYS A 42 -10.69 3.61 8.61
CA LYS A 42 -9.31 3.33 9.01
C LYS A 42 -8.31 3.92 8.01
N VAL A 43 -8.59 3.78 6.71
CA VAL A 43 -7.78 4.40 5.64
C VAL A 43 -7.75 5.92 5.79
N GLU A 44 -8.89 6.55 6.09
CA GLU A 44 -8.94 8.01 6.30
C GLU A 44 -8.18 8.44 7.56
N LEU A 45 -8.23 7.66 8.65
CA LEU A 45 -7.40 7.89 9.83
C LEU A 45 -5.90 7.76 9.48
N GLY A 46 -5.53 6.70 8.77
CA GLY A 46 -4.16 6.46 8.30
C GLY A 46 -3.63 7.59 7.44
N LYS A 47 -4.44 8.07 6.50
CA LYS A 47 -4.11 9.23 5.67
C LYS A 47 -3.88 10.47 6.54
N LYS A 48 -4.74 10.75 7.53
CA LYS A 48 -4.51 11.89 8.44
C LYS A 48 -3.15 11.78 9.12
N LEU A 49 -2.83 10.62 9.68
CA LEU A 49 -1.56 10.37 10.38
C LEU A 49 -0.34 10.44 9.44
N PHE A 50 -0.41 9.89 8.23
CA PHE A 50 0.66 9.93 7.23
C PHE A 50 1.07 11.38 6.87
N PHE A 51 0.10 12.29 6.87
CA PHE A 51 0.31 13.70 6.58
C PHE A 51 0.49 14.57 7.84
N ASP A 52 0.38 14.02 9.05
CA ASP A 52 0.42 14.79 10.29
C ASP A 52 1.85 15.05 10.78
N PRO A 53 2.36 16.29 10.70
CA PRO A 53 3.74 16.55 11.09
C PRO A 53 3.93 16.54 12.61
N ARG A 54 2.83 16.51 13.40
CA ARG A 54 2.88 16.44 14.87
C ARG A 54 3.33 15.07 15.39
N LEU A 55 3.45 14.07 14.51
CA LEU A 55 4.15 12.82 14.82
C LEU A 55 5.67 12.99 14.88
N SER A 56 6.23 14.13 14.46
CA SER A 56 7.66 14.46 14.61
C SER A 56 7.92 15.40 15.77
N MET A 57 9.10 15.28 16.37
CA MET A 57 9.54 16.13 17.49
C MET A 57 9.60 17.62 17.11
N SER A 58 9.86 17.93 15.84
CA SER A 58 9.87 19.31 15.34
C SER A 58 8.50 19.84 14.94
N GLY A 59 7.48 18.99 14.84
CA GLY A 59 6.14 19.39 14.38
C GLY A 59 6.07 19.80 12.91
N ILE A 60 7.11 19.51 12.10
CA ILE A 60 7.20 19.91 10.69
C ILE A 60 7.51 18.75 9.72
N ILE A 61 7.80 17.56 10.23
CA ILE A 61 8.10 16.36 9.42
C ILE A 61 6.94 15.37 9.55
N SER A 62 6.40 14.92 8.42
CA SER A 62 5.45 13.81 8.35
C SER A 62 5.99 12.71 7.43
N CYS A 63 5.28 11.58 7.30
CA CYS A 63 5.66 10.52 6.36
C CYS A 63 5.78 11.08 4.93
N ASN A 64 4.85 11.97 4.54
CA ASN A 64 4.86 12.63 3.24
C ASN A 64 6.05 13.57 3.01
N THR A 65 6.81 13.96 4.05
CA THR A 65 8.04 14.74 3.88
C THR A 65 9.10 13.93 3.15
N CYS A 66 9.29 12.66 3.52
CA CYS A 66 10.28 11.76 2.92
C CYS A 66 9.70 10.86 1.83
N HIS A 67 8.39 10.63 1.87
CA HIS A 67 7.64 9.79 0.94
C HIS A 67 6.55 10.59 0.23
N ASN A 68 6.95 11.64 -0.50
CA ASN A 68 6.03 12.60 -1.07
C ASN A 68 5.20 11.98 -2.20
N LEU A 69 3.89 11.85 -1.99
CA LEU A 69 3.00 11.21 -2.96
C LEU A 69 2.94 11.94 -4.31
N SER A 70 3.24 13.24 -4.34
CA SER A 70 3.31 14.04 -5.58
C SER A 70 4.63 13.84 -6.34
N LEU A 71 5.64 13.22 -5.72
CA LEU A 71 6.98 12.99 -6.28
C LEU A 71 7.30 11.49 -6.36
N GLY A 72 6.32 10.68 -6.72
CA GLY A 72 6.51 9.24 -6.88
C GLY A 72 6.64 8.48 -5.54
N GLY A 73 6.16 9.05 -4.44
CA GLY A 73 6.21 8.43 -3.11
C GLY A 73 7.59 8.49 -2.46
N THR A 74 8.47 9.38 -2.94
CA THR A 74 9.84 9.59 -2.44
C THR A 74 10.12 11.08 -2.25
N ASP A 75 11.28 11.45 -1.72
CA ASP A 75 11.72 12.85 -1.59
C ASP A 75 12.63 13.32 -2.74
N ASN A 76 13.01 12.42 -3.65
CA ASN A 76 13.95 12.67 -4.75
C ASN A 76 15.32 13.21 -4.29
N LEU A 77 15.78 12.83 -3.09
CA LEU A 77 17.09 13.15 -2.55
C LEU A 77 18.01 11.91 -2.55
N LYS A 78 19.33 12.15 -2.48
CA LYS A 78 20.31 11.05 -2.30
C LYS A 78 20.02 10.27 -1.01
N THR A 79 19.72 10.99 0.06
CA THR A 79 19.33 10.48 1.39
C THR A 79 18.37 11.49 2.00
N SER A 80 17.38 11.03 2.75
CA SER A 80 16.38 11.90 3.35
C SER A 80 16.98 12.85 4.38
N ILE A 81 16.38 14.04 4.50
CA ILE A 81 16.72 15.02 5.53
C ILE A 81 15.63 15.00 6.61
N GLY A 82 15.99 14.65 7.83
CA GLY A 82 15.06 14.60 8.95
C GLY A 82 15.32 15.65 10.02
N HIS A 83 15.04 15.29 11.27
CA HIS A 83 15.08 16.19 12.42
C HIS A 83 16.43 16.89 12.57
N LYS A 84 16.40 18.20 12.86
CA LYS A 84 17.58 19.08 12.91
C LYS A 84 18.39 19.11 11.60
N TRP A 85 17.74 18.89 10.46
CA TRP A 85 18.37 18.92 9.14
C TRP A 85 19.45 17.84 8.95
N GLN A 86 19.33 16.74 9.68
CA GLN A 86 20.27 15.63 9.61
C GLN A 86 20.00 14.79 8.36
N ALA A 87 21.05 14.42 7.64
CA ALA A 87 20.95 13.48 6.53
C ALA A 87 20.93 12.05 7.08
N GLY A 88 19.94 11.27 6.65
CA GLY A 88 19.86 9.84 6.93
C GLY A 88 20.94 9.03 6.18
N PRO A 89 21.14 7.76 6.54
CA PRO A 89 22.21 6.93 5.96
C PRO A 89 21.85 6.35 4.58
N VAL A 90 20.57 6.35 4.20
CA VAL A 90 20.05 5.69 2.99
C VAL A 90 18.99 6.56 2.30
N ASN A 91 18.73 6.27 1.03
CA ASN A 91 17.63 6.87 0.25
C ASN A 91 16.26 6.38 0.77
N SER A 92 15.24 7.24 0.77
CA SER A 92 13.86 6.81 1.07
C SER A 92 13.28 6.00 -0.09
N PRO A 93 12.92 4.73 0.11
CA PRO A 93 12.21 3.96 -0.90
C PRO A 93 10.82 4.55 -1.13
N THR A 94 10.19 4.24 -2.26
CA THR A 94 8.81 4.67 -2.50
C THR A 94 7.81 3.95 -1.60
N VAL A 95 6.78 4.66 -1.15
CA VAL A 95 5.59 4.03 -0.53
C VAL A 95 4.63 3.44 -1.56
N PHE A 96 4.79 3.74 -2.85
CA PHE A 96 3.91 3.15 -3.86
C PHE A 96 4.21 1.67 -4.07
N ASN A 97 3.16 0.85 -3.97
CA ASN A 97 3.22 -0.62 -4.03
C ASN A 97 4.09 -1.28 -2.94
N SER A 98 4.44 -0.56 -1.88
CA SER A 98 5.28 -1.09 -0.79
C SER A 98 4.62 -2.25 -0.03
N SER A 99 3.28 -2.33 -0.06
CA SER A 99 2.49 -3.45 0.46
C SER A 99 2.71 -4.76 -0.29
N LEU A 100 3.28 -4.72 -1.51
CA LEU A 100 3.62 -5.90 -2.30
C LEU A 100 5.04 -6.42 -2.02
N SER A 101 5.83 -5.69 -1.23
CA SER A 101 7.19 -6.10 -0.84
C SER A 101 7.15 -7.26 0.16
N ILE A 102 8.10 -8.18 0.05
CA ILE A 102 8.23 -9.33 0.97
C ILE A 102 8.60 -8.93 2.41
N ALA A 103 9.23 -7.76 2.56
CA ALA A 103 9.65 -7.14 3.81
C ALA A 103 9.85 -5.64 3.56
N GLN A 104 9.99 -4.87 4.63
CA GLN A 104 10.14 -3.43 4.62
C GLN A 104 11.55 -2.99 5.05
N PHE A 105 11.90 -1.75 4.68
CA PHE A 105 13.27 -1.19 4.71
C PHE A 105 14.25 -1.91 3.76
N TRP A 106 15.37 -1.23 3.45
CA TRP A 106 16.42 -1.76 2.59
C TRP A 106 17.07 -3.06 3.11
N ASP A 107 17.12 -3.23 4.43
CA ASP A 107 17.69 -4.40 5.11
C ASP A 107 16.63 -5.46 5.46
N GLY A 108 15.36 -5.23 5.11
CA GLY A 108 14.26 -6.17 5.35
C GLY A 108 13.93 -6.38 6.83
N ARG A 109 14.34 -5.48 7.73
CA ARG A 109 14.22 -5.68 9.19
C ARG A 109 12.80 -5.62 9.75
N ALA A 110 11.83 -5.13 8.98
CA ALA A 110 10.42 -5.09 9.37
C ALA A 110 9.62 -6.00 8.43
N ALA A 111 8.75 -6.85 8.97
CA ALA A 111 8.03 -7.85 8.17
C ALA A 111 6.90 -7.24 7.32
N ASN A 112 6.34 -6.11 7.75
CA ASN A 112 5.17 -5.48 7.13
C ASN A 112 5.15 -3.96 7.38
N LEU A 113 4.19 -3.26 6.77
CA LEU A 113 4.05 -1.81 6.85
C LEU A 113 3.75 -1.31 8.28
N LYS A 114 2.93 -2.05 9.03
CA LYS A 114 2.60 -1.71 10.41
C LYS A 114 3.84 -1.72 11.32
N GLU A 115 4.71 -2.71 11.18
CA GLU A 115 6.00 -2.75 11.88
C GLU A 115 6.95 -1.64 11.41
N GLN A 116 6.98 -1.38 10.10
CA GLN A 116 7.82 -0.33 9.51
C GLN A 116 7.47 1.05 10.08
N ALA A 117 6.17 1.39 10.16
CA ALA A 117 5.70 2.73 10.52
C ALA A 117 6.13 3.18 11.92
N ALA A 118 6.40 2.25 12.85
CA ALA A 118 6.93 2.56 14.17
C ALA A 118 8.37 3.10 14.13
N GLY A 119 9.17 2.68 13.15
CA GLY A 119 10.60 3.02 13.04
C GLY A 119 10.86 4.51 12.86
N PRO A 120 10.36 5.14 11.77
CA PRO A 120 10.60 6.55 11.45
C PRO A 120 10.19 7.52 12.56
N ILE A 121 9.09 7.21 13.25
CA ILE A 121 8.55 8.05 14.34
C ILE A 121 9.64 8.27 15.40
N GLN A 122 10.33 7.22 15.87
CA GLN A 122 11.36 7.34 16.91
C GLN A 122 12.78 7.63 16.39
N ALA A 123 13.08 7.39 15.12
CA ALA A 123 14.43 7.50 14.60
C ALA A 123 14.96 8.94 14.68
N GLU A 124 16.10 9.14 15.35
CA GLU A 124 16.65 10.48 15.65
C GLU A 124 16.99 11.32 14.41
N VAL A 125 17.39 10.65 13.33
CA VAL A 125 17.73 11.28 12.04
C VAL A 125 16.51 11.44 11.12
N GLU A 126 15.32 11.02 11.57
CA GLU A 126 14.06 11.09 10.83
C GLU A 126 13.07 12.00 11.59
N MET A 127 12.10 11.44 12.34
CA MET A 127 11.07 12.21 13.05
C MET A 127 11.44 12.49 14.52
N ALA A 128 12.36 11.72 15.10
CA ALA A 128 12.93 11.89 16.43
C ALA A 128 11.92 11.96 17.59
N MET A 129 10.72 11.42 17.41
CA MET A 129 9.62 11.43 18.37
C MET A 129 9.58 10.11 19.17
N PRO A 130 9.87 10.13 20.49
CA PRO A 130 9.65 8.95 21.32
C PRO A 130 8.21 8.45 21.21
N HIS A 131 7.99 7.14 21.11
CA HIS A 131 6.65 6.58 20.89
C HIS A 131 5.63 6.99 21.95
N THR A 132 6.05 7.07 23.22
CA THR A 132 5.19 7.54 24.31
C THR A 132 4.71 8.96 24.06
N LEU A 133 5.60 9.84 23.61
CA LEU A 133 5.26 11.23 23.29
C LEU A 133 4.38 11.33 22.03
N ALA A 134 4.65 10.51 21.01
CA ALA A 134 3.78 10.44 19.82
C ALA A 134 2.34 10.08 20.22
N VAL A 135 2.18 9.06 21.09
CA VAL A 135 0.88 8.65 21.62
C VAL A 135 0.22 9.77 22.41
N ASP A 136 0.95 10.43 23.31
CA ASP A 136 0.43 11.54 24.12
C ASP A 136 -0.03 12.72 23.26
N VAL A 137 0.73 13.07 22.21
CA VAL A 137 0.37 14.12 21.26
C VAL A 137 -0.91 13.77 20.52
N ILE A 138 -1.02 12.58 19.93
CA ILE A 138 -2.23 12.15 19.21
C ILE A 138 -3.43 12.08 20.16
N LYS A 139 -3.24 11.56 21.37
CA LYS A 139 -4.27 11.47 22.42
C LYS A 139 -4.77 12.84 22.90
N SER A 140 -3.91 13.86 22.88
CA SER A 140 -4.27 15.22 23.29
C SER A 140 -5.21 15.95 22.31
N ILE A 141 -5.45 15.38 21.12
CA ILE A 141 -6.27 15.99 20.07
C ILE A 141 -7.64 15.29 20.07
N PRO A 142 -8.73 15.98 20.52
CA PRO A 142 -10.05 15.35 20.64
C PRO A 142 -10.54 14.69 19.34
N GLY A 143 -10.27 15.32 18.19
CA GLY A 143 -10.65 14.75 16.89
C GLY A 143 -10.01 13.40 16.59
N TYR A 144 -8.79 13.11 17.06
CA TYR A 144 -8.21 11.78 16.90
C TYR A 144 -8.84 10.75 17.83
N VAL A 145 -9.14 11.15 19.07
CA VAL A 145 -9.83 10.29 20.05
C VAL A 145 -11.20 9.86 19.53
N ASP A 146 -11.96 10.80 18.94
CA ASP A 146 -13.26 10.53 18.32
C ASP A 146 -13.13 9.56 17.13
N ILE A 147 -12.13 9.76 16.27
CA ILE A 147 -11.89 8.86 15.12
C ILE A 147 -11.43 7.47 15.60
N MET A 148 -10.63 7.37 16.67
CA MET A 148 -10.25 6.07 17.25
C MET A 148 -11.49 5.30 17.75
N GLN A 149 -12.42 6.00 18.39
CA GLN A 149 -13.69 5.39 18.81
C GLN A 149 -14.51 4.88 17.62
N GLN A 150 -14.53 5.61 16.51
CA GLN A 150 -15.23 5.19 15.29
C GLN A 150 -14.57 3.96 14.65
N VAL A 151 -13.25 4.01 14.46
CA VAL A 151 -12.49 2.98 13.72
C VAL A 151 -12.29 1.70 14.54
N TYR A 152 -11.96 1.82 15.82
CA TYR A 152 -11.57 0.69 16.68
C TYR A 152 -12.59 0.35 17.77
N GLY A 153 -13.73 1.04 17.81
CA GLY A 153 -14.75 0.84 18.84
C GLY A 153 -14.32 1.28 20.25
N SER A 154 -13.19 1.99 20.37
CA SER A 154 -12.64 2.44 21.65
C SER A 154 -11.86 3.75 21.46
N PRO A 155 -11.90 4.71 22.40
CA PRO A 155 -11.23 5.99 22.27
C PRO A 155 -9.72 5.90 22.56
N GLU A 156 -9.23 4.71 22.90
CA GLU A 156 -7.84 4.48 23.24
C GLU A 156 -6.92 4.80 22.04
N VAL A 157 -5.90 5.61 22.31
CA VAL A 157 -4.79 5.88 21.41
C VAL A 157 -3.56 5.14 21.93
N ASN A 158 -2.97 4.29 21.10
CA ASN A 158 -1.71 3.61 21.37
C ASN A 158 -0.92 3.46 20.06
N LEU A 159 0.36 3.10 20.17
CA LEU A 159 1.24 3.00 19.00
C LEU A 159 0.73 1.97 17.99
N ASP A 160 0.18 0.85 18.46
CA ASP A 160 -0.34 -0.22 17.60
C ASP A 160 -1.44 0.30 16.68
N ARG A 161 -2.43 1.04 17.19
CA ARG A 161 -3.52 1.63 16.39
C ARG A 161 -3.06 2.74 15.46
N ILE A 162 -2.03 3.49 15.86
CA ILE A 162 -1.42 4.54 15.02
C ILE A 162 -0.78 3.88 13.80
N THR A 163 0.07 2.87 14.00
CA THR A 163 0.76 2.20 12.90
C THR A 163 -0.16 1.31 12.08
N ASP A 164 -1.18 0.69 12.69
CA ASP A 164 -2.22 -0.07 11.99
C ASP A 164 -2.98 0.81 10.98
N ALA A 165 -3.39 2.00 11.41
CA ALA A 165 -4.08 2.94 10.54
C ALA A 165 -3.18 3.43 9.40
N ILE A 166 -1.93 3.81 9.70
CA ILE A 166 -0.96 4.24 8.68
C ILE A 166 -0.77 3.14 7.64
N ALA A 167 -0.55 1.90 8.08
CA ALA A 167 -0.40 0.76 7.17
C ALA A 167 -1.64 0.54 6.30
N ALA A 168 -2.85 0.63 6.87
CA ALA A 168 -4.08 0.51 6.10
C ALA A 168 -4.21 1.57 4.99
N PHE A 169 -3.73 2.80 5.24
CA PHE A 169 -3.63 3.82 4.20
C PHE A 169 -2.58 3.48 3.15
N GLU A 170 -1.38 3.08 3.57
CA GLU A 170 -0.28 2.72 2.66
C GLU A 170 -0.63 1.52 1.76
N GLU A 171 -1.42 0.56 2.24
CA GLU A 171 -1.94 -0.57 1.46
C GLU A 171 -2.82 -0.12 0.28
N THR A 172 -3.41 1.08 0.34
CA THR A 172 -4.17 1.66 -0.76
C THR A 172 -3.30 2.29 -1.84
N LEU A 173 -2.02 2.54 -1.56
CA LEU A 173 -1.09 3.27 -2.42
C LEU A 173 -0.50 2.36 -3.53
N VAL A 174 -1.36 1.66 -4.25
CA VAL A 174 -0.98 0.86 -5.42
C VAL A 174 -1.12 1.66 -6.71
N THR A 175 -0.31 1.33 -7.72
CA THR A 175 -0.29 2.03 -9.02
C THR A 175 -0.72 1.10 -10.16
N PRO A 176 -2.03 0.84 -10.33
CA PRO A 176 -2.53 0.01 -11.42
C PRO A 176 -2.40 0.70 -12.78
N ASN A 177 -2.72 -0.02 -13.86
CA ASN A 177 -2.81 0.51 -15.23
C ASN A 177 -1.49 1.07 -15.79
N SER A 178 -0.35 0.53 -15.37
CA SER A 178 0.92 0.84 -16.03
C SER A 178 0.90 0.32 -17.47
N LYS A 179 1.58 1.01 -18.40
CA LYS A 179 1.66 0.59 -19.82
C LYS A 179 2.21 -0.82 -20.03
N LEU A 180 2.98 -1.33 -19.08
CA LEU A 180 3.52 -2.70 -19.12
C LEU A 180 2.42 -3.76 -18.95
N HIS A 181 1.29 -3.39 -18.36
CA HIS A 181 0.20 -4.30 -17.96
C HIS A 181 -1.15 -3.98 -18.65
N THR A 182 -1.18 -3.04 -19.59
CA THR A 182 -2.34 -2.69 -20.43
C THR A 182 -2.29 -3.39 -21.78
#